data_AF-A0A4P6G5X6-F1
#
_entry.id   AF-A0A4P6G5X6-F1
#
_cell.length_a   1.000
_cell.length_b   1.000
_cell.length_c   1.000
_cell.angle_alpha   90.00
_cell.angle_beta   90.00
_cell.angle_gamma   90.00
#
_symmetry.space_group_name_H-M   'P 1'
#
loop_
_entity.id
_entity.type
_entity.pdbx_description
1 polymer ?
#
loop_
_entity_poly.entity_id
_entity_poly.type
_entity_poly.pdbx_seq_one_letter_code
_entity_poly.pdbx_strand_id
1 'polypeptide(L)'
;MPSLTAREVYQQLRDAALEVRPLKRLDVQPEPGHVHVDIEGWRLSLGFEGNRLRHCERCQSPDGRAGELDSWQRYGTDPVSLLSTWELAQIERLCAEVTQ
;
A
#
# COMPACT_ATOMS: atom_id res chain seq x y z
N MET A 1 19.67 -7.56 4.91
CA MET A 1 18.89 -6.38 5.35
C MET A 1 17.58 -6.87 5.93
N PRO A 2 17.07 -6.28 7.02
CA PRO A 2 15.77 -6.66 7.55
C PRO A 2 14.65 -6.30 6.56
N SER A 3 13.64 -7.15 6.49
CA SER A 3 12.40 -6.89 5.75
C SER A 3 11.76 -5.58 6.22
N LEU A 4 10.95 -4.95 5.37
CA LEU A 4 10.15 -3.80 5.81
C LEU A 4 9.15 -4.25 6.88
N THR A 5 8.97 -3.42 7.89
CA THR A 5 7.95 -3.64 8.92
C THR A 5 6.61 -3.06 8.50
N ALA A 6 5.51 -3.61 9.01
CA ALA A 6 4.16 -3.07 8.74
C ALA A 6 4.03 -1.59 9.14
N ARG A 7 4.75 -1.14 10.18
CA ARG A 7 4.76 0.27 10.61
C ARG A 7 5.44 1.20 9.60
N GLU A 8 6.49 0.76 8.93
CA GLU A 8 7.16 1.56 7.88
C GLU A 8 6.21 1.74 6.68
N VAL A 9 5.52 0.67 6.28
CA VAL A 9 4.57 0.70 5.16
C VAL A 9 3.32 1.52 5.50
N TYR A 10 2.76 1.34 6.70
CA TYR A 10 1.65 2.14 7.21
C TYR A 10 1.95 3.64 7.14
N GLN A 11 3.17 4.08 7.51
CA GLN A 11 3.52 5.50 7.45
C GLN A 11 3.46 6.05 6.02
N GLN A 12 3.91 5.28 5.02
CA GLN A 12 3.83 5.73 3.62
C GLN A 12 2.38 5.81 3.14
N LEU A 13 1.54 4.83 3.52
CA LEU A 13 0.12 4.84 3.22
C LEU A 13 -0.58 6.03 3.89
N ARG A 14 -0.26 6.32 5.15
CA ARG A 14 -0.80 7.50 5.84
C ARG A 14 -0.39 8.80 5.17
N ASP A 15 0.89 8.97 4.84
CA ASP A 15 1.36 10.19 4.16
C ASP A 15 0.68 10.37 2.79
N ALA A 16 0.43 9.27 2.06
CA ALA A 16 -0.35 9.31 0.83
C ALA A 16 -1.83 9.65 1.09
N ALA A 17 -2.45 9.09 2.12
CA ALA A 17 -3.84 9.37 2.50
C ALA A 17 -4.05 10.83 2.93
N LEU A 18 -3.04 11.43 3.56
CA LEU A 18 -2.98 12.85 3.90
C LEU A 18 -2.60 13.74 2.71
N GLU A 19 -2.40 13.16 1.52
CA GLU A 19 -1.94 13.83 0.30
C GLU A 19 -0.60 14.57 0.47
N VAL A 20 0.19 14.20 1.50
CA VAL A 20 1.54 14.71 1.74
C VAL A 20 2.50 14.15 0.70
N ARG A 21 2.31 12.89 0.32
CA ARG A 21 3.08 12.21 -0.73
C ARG A 21 2.17 11.83 -1.90
N PRO A 22 2.58 12.09 -3.15
CA PRO A 22 1.78 11.69 -4.30
C PRO A 22 1.74 10.17 -4.42
N LEU A 23 0.53 9.61 -4.41
CA LEU A 23 0.28 8.22 -4.77
C LEU A 23 0.01 8.14 -6.26
N LYS A 24 0.81 7.32 -6.96
CA LYS A 24 0.67 7.08 -8.40
C LYS A 24 0.31 5.63 -8.63
N ARG A 25 -0.79 5.36 -9.31
CA ARG A 25 -1.10 4.00 -9.74
C ARG A 25 -0.12 3.58 -10.83
N LEU A 26 0.42 2.38 -10.68
CA LEU A 26 1.22 1.71 -11.71
C LEU A 26 0.26 0.88 -12.56
N ASP A 27 0.36 1.01 -13.88
CA ASP A 27 -0.57 0.39 -14.85
C ASP A 27 -0.54 -1.16 -14.84
N VAL A 28 0.46 -1.74 -14.17
CA VAL A 28 0.56 -3.18 -13.97
C VAL A 28 -0.44 -3.62 -12.90
N GLN A 29 -1.62 -4.06 -13.33
CA GLN A 29 -2.46 -4.95 -12.52
C GLN A 29 -1.94 -6.38 -12.74
N PRO A 30 -1.21 -6.97 -11.78
CA PRO A 30 -0.71 -8.32 -11.95
C PRO A 30 -1.87 -9.33 -12.03
N GLU A 31 -2.95 -9.06 -11.27
CA GLU A 31 -4.09 -9.92 -11.09
C GLU A 31 -5.36 -9.08 -10.86
N PRO A 32 -6.55 -9.57 -11.24
CA PRO A 32 -7.81 -8.89 -10.94
C PRO A 32 -7.96 -8.73 -9.42
N GLY A 33 -8.28 -7.51 -8.98
CA GLY A 33 -8.37 -7.17 -7.55
C GLY A 33 -7.04 -6.70 -6.93
N HIS A 34 -5.94 -6.60 -7.68
CA HIS A 34 -4.69 -6.07 -7.18
C HIS A 34 -4.29 -4.78 -7.89
N VAL A 35 -3.94 -3.76 -7.12
CA VAL A 35 -3.50 -2.47 -7.64
C VAL A 35 -2.08 -2.21 -7.20
N HIS A 36 -1.20 -1.95 -8.16
CA HIS A 36 0.14 -1.49 -7.88
C HIS A 36 0.17 0.03 -7.80
N VAL A 37 0.86 0.56 -6.81
CA VAL A 37 1.03 2.00 -6.61
C VAL A 37 2.49 2.33 -6.29
N ASP A 38 2.89 3.53 -6.65
CA ASP A 38 4.16 4.16 -6.30
C ASP A 38 3.90 5.38 -5.42
N ILE A 39 4.58 5.45 -4.28
CA ILE A 39 4.55 6.59 -3.36
C ILE A 39 5.98 7.07 -3.21
N GLU A 40 6.40 8.03 -4.05
CA GLU A 40 7.76 8.58 -4.08
C GLU A 40 8.87 7.49 -4.12
N GLY A 41 8.71 6.50 -5.00
CA GLY A 41 9.67 5.39 -5.15
C GLY A 41 9.42 4.20 -4.22
N TRP A 42 8.43 4.28 -3.32
CA TRP A 42 7.90 3.11 -2.63
C TRP A 42 6.90 2.41 -3.52
N ARG A 43 7.16 1.16 -3.89
CA ARG A 43 6.25 0.37 -4.73
C ARG A 43 5.43 -0.57 -3.86
N LEU A 44 4.12 -0.39 -3.85
CA LEU A 44 3.18 -1.20 -3.07
C LEU A 44 2.24 -1.97 -3.98
N SER A 45 1.95 -3.20 -3.58
CA SER A 45 0.90 -4.05 -4.14
C SER A 45 -0.23 -4.12 -3.12
N LEU A 46 -1.39 -3.60 -3.50
CA LEU A 46 -2.56 -3.47 -2.66
C LEU A 46 -3.66 -4.42 -3.14
N GLY A 47 -4.18 -5.24 -2.22
CA GLY A 47 -5.28 -6.15 -2.46
C GLY A 47 -6.62 -5.47 -2.21
N PHE A 48 -7.43 -5.37 -3.26
CA PHE A 48 -8.76 -4.79 -3.28
C PHE A 48 -9.83 -5.86 -3.47
N GLU A 49 -10.86 -5.82 -2.63
CA GLU A 49 -12.10 -6.57 -2.85
C GLU A 49 -13.15 -5.60 -3.38
N GLY A 50 -13.35 -5.63 -4.71
CA GLY A 50 -14.14 -4.64 -5.42
C GLY A 50 -13.48 -3.26 -5.35
N ASN A 51 -14.09 -2.33 -4.59
CA ASN A 51 -13.60 -0.96 -4.43
C ASN A 51 -12.98 -0.69 -3.05
N ARG A 52 -12.79 -1.75 -2.24
CA ARG A 52 -12.30 -1.63 -0.87
C ARG A 52 -10.92 -2.24 -0.69
N LEU A 53 -10.02 -1.50 -0.08
CA LEU A 53 -8.67 -1.95 0.26
C LEU A 53 -8.75 -2.90 1.46
N ARG A 54 -8.17 -4.09 1.32
CA ARG A 54 -8.26 -5.16 2.33
C ARG A 54 -6.93 -5.47 2.99
N HIS A 55 -5.86 -5.52 2.22
CA HIS A 55 -4.53 -5.86 2.71
C HIS A 55 -3.46 -5.29 1.78
N CYS A 56 -2.23 -5.20 2.28
CA CYS A 56 -1.08 -4.93 1.45
C CYS A 56 -0.35 -6.24 1.19
N GLU A 57 -0.25 -6.65 -0.07
CA GLU A 57 0.43 -7.88 -0.44
C GLU A 57 1.95 -7.75 -0.35
N ARG A 58 2.47 -6.64 -0.87
CA ARG A 58 3.91 -6.38 -0.96
C ARG A 58 4.19 -4.90 -0.90
N CYS A 59 5.33 -4.55 -0.33
CA CYS A 59 5.89 -3.21 -0.39
C CYS A 59 7.39 -3.30 -0.63
N GLN A 60 7.91 -2.41 -1.46
CA GLN A 60 9.33 -2.24 -1.71
C GLN A 60 9.70 -0.78 -1.51
N SER A 61 10.70 -0.53 -0.67
CA SER A 61 11.26 0.80 -0.46
C SER A 61 12.23 1.17 -1.59
N PRO A 62 12.47 2.47 -1.81
CA PRO A 62 13.46 2.93 -2.77
C PRO A 62 14.89 2.48 -2.43
N ASP A 63 15.16 2.13 -1.17
CA ASP A 63 16.44 1.56 -0.69
C ASP A 63 16.64 0.09 -1.10
N GLY A 64 15.62 -0.54 -1.71
CA GLY A 64 15.66 -1.94 -2.14
C GLY A 64 15.22 -2.94 -1.08
N ARG A 65 14.80 -2.48 0.11
CA ARG A 65 14.17 -3.34 1.12
C ARG A 65 12.75 -3.69 0.68
N ALA A 66 12.35 -4.94 0.88
CA ALA A 66 10.99 -5.38 0.61
C ALA A 66 10.33 -5.94 1.88
N GLY A 67 9.02 -5.82 1.96
CA GLY A 67 8.17 -6.52 2.91
C GLY A 67 6.96 -7.09 2.18
N GLU A 68 6.43 -8.17 2.71
CA GLU A 68 5.35 -8.93 2.09
C GLU A 68 4.38 -9.39 3.17
N LEU A 69 3.13 -9.63 2.76
CA LEU A 69 2.03 -9.97 3.64
C LEU A 69 2.35 -11.19 4.52
N ASP A 70 2.95 -12.24 3.96
CA ASP A 70 3.34 -13.45 4.72
C ASP A 70 4.28 -13.11 5.88
N SER A 71 5.26 -12.24 5.62
CA SER A 71 6.18 -11.75 6.64
C SER A 71 5.45 -10.94 7.71
N TRP A 72 4.56 -10.04 7.34
CA TRP A 72 3.84 -9.20 8.31
C TRP A 72 2.82 -9.98 9.15
N GLN A 73 2.14 -10.96 8.56
CA GLN A 73 1.20 -11.83 9.26
C GLN A 73 1.91 -12.66 10.34
N ARG A 74 3.14 -13.12 10.09
CA ARG A 74 3.96 -13.80 11.12
C ARG A 74 4.26 -12.92 12.34
N TYR A 75 4.45 -11.63 12.13
CA TYR A 75 4.70 -10.65 13.19
C TYR A 75 3.41 -9.97 13.70
N GLY A 76 2.25 -10.35 13.15
CA GLY A 76 0.94 -10.13 13.74
C GLY A 76 0.18 -8.86 13.33
N THR A 77 0.61 -8.09 12.33
CA THR A 77 -0.16 -6.91 11.90
C THR A 77 0.07 -6.56 10.44
N ASP A 78 -1.00 -6.54 9.66
CA ASP A 78 -1.01 -6.02 8.31
C ASP A 78 -0.99 -4.47 8.33
N PRO A 79 -0.23 -3.81 7.43
CA PRO A 79 -0.11 -2.35 7.41
C PRO A 79 -1.43 -1.62 7.09
N VAL A 80 -2.34 -2.23 6.32
CA VAL A 80 -3.66 -1.66 6.03
C VAL A 80 -4.54 -1.69 7.28
N SER A 81 -4.40 -2.72 8.13
CA SER A 81 -5.12 -2.83 9.41
C SER A 81 -4.75 -1.75 10.43
N LEU A 82 -3.61 -1.06 10.22
CA LEU A 82 -3.19 0.08 11.03
C LEU A 82 -3.82 1.40 10.59
N LEU A 83 -4.38 1.46 9.38
CA LEU A 83 -5.05 2.66 8.88
C LEU A 83 -6.39 2.85 9.57
N SER A 84 -6.68 4.11 9.91
CA SER A 84 -8.02 4.52 10.33
C SER A 84 -8.98 4.42 9.16
N THR A 85 -10.29 4.30 9.44
CA THR A 85 -11.34 4.24 8.40
C THR A 85 -11.25 5.39 7.39
N TRP A 86 -10.89 6.59 7.85
CA TRP A 86 -10.71 7.75 6.97
C TRP A 86 -9.47 7.62 6.05
N GLU A 87 -8.33 7.18 6.59
CA GLU A 87 -7.09 7.00 5.82
C GLU A 87 -7.29 5.93 4.74
N LEU A 88 -7.97 4.83 5.10
CA LEU A 88 -8.37 3.76 4.19
C LEU A 88 -9.22 4.29 3.03
N ALA A 89 -10.28 5.05 3.34
CA ALA A 89 -11.16 5.62 2.32
C ALA A 89 -10.44 6.61 1.39
N GLN A 90 -9.46 7.37 1.88
CA GLN A 90 -8.65 8.24 1.02
C GLN A 90 -7.75 7.45 0.08
N ILE A 91 -7.08 6.40 0.55
CA ILE A 91 -6.26 5.56 -0.34
C ILE A 91 -7.11 4.88 -1.41
N GLU A 92 -8.27 4.33 -1.04
CA GLU A 92 -9.23 3.74 -1.97
C GLU A 92 -9.65 4.74 -3.06
N ARG A 93 -9.94 5.98 -2.64
CA ARG A 93 -10.30 7.08 -3.54
C ARG A 93 -9.13 7.47 -4.46
N LEU A 94 -7.93 7.67 -3.93
CA LEU A 94 -6.74 8.02 -4.71
C LEU A 94 -6.42 6.93 -5.75
N CYS A 95 -6.51 5.65 -5.38
CA CYS A 95 -6.29 4.54 -6.32
C CYS A 95 -7.33 4.49 -7.45
N ALA A 96 -8.56 4.98 -7.20
CA ALA A 96 -9.61 5.08 -8.19
C ALA A 96 -9.49 6.34 -9.08
N GLU A 97 -9.04 7.47 -8.52
CA GLU A 97 -8.89 8.75 -9.22
C GLU A 97 -7.67 8.77 -10.16
N VAL A 98 -6.62 7.98 -9.90
CA VAL A 98 -5.43 7.92 -10.76
C VAL A 98 -5.71 7.09 -12.03
N THR A 99 -6.57 7.64 -12.88
CA THR A 99 -6.73 7.30 -14.30
C THR A 99 -6.29 8.53 -15.09
N GLN A 100 -5.02 8.58 -15.51
CA GLN A 100 -4.56 9.57 -16.49
C GLN A 100 -3.45 9.03 -17.37
#